data_AF-S4RVA0-F1
#
_entry.id   AF-S4RVA0-F1
#
_cell.length_a   1.000
_cell.length_b   1.000
_cell.length_c   1.000
_cell.angle_alpha   90.00
_cell.angle_beta   90.00
_cell.angle_gamma   90.00
#
_symmetry.space_group_name_H-M   'P 1'
#
loop_
_entity.id
_entity.type
_entity.pdbx_description
1 polymer ?
#
loop_
_entity_poly.entity_id
_entity_poly.type
_entity_poly.pdbx_seq_one_letter_code
_entity_poly.pdbx_strand_id
1 'polypeptide(L)'
;IRTMTTKKGMKISIVAGNLEQDVSDVLVNIVDRSMCLNSGVVSKALLKQAGPEMQAMVTLQSQGKDVTDGQIVETDTFGCNLACKKVYHTVLPQVNSKHQTSQVVGKILKSCLAIAGTASFRSISVPVLGMWNLGYDVKSVAESMFSEAVAFSNASDVTTLQEVRFVLNSLKEQTMKVFDAEMDDYPNKSGFILHSVYKIFVYAKIKPTGNPVTRSINGVLVEIKHGDIIHETSYAIVNIASETSGRANGITDSIMKAAGWVAEKKSNLLSQIANKPLVVTSGGALHCKHIIHVATPSNPQKLKACVAKVLRICEKRSVPYISFPAIGTGKMGLNPAVVADTMLGAIEQYSESCQKGSALCGVRIVILRKEMLHIFQESLLDWQQSTSLSSLDVFSINLENNIPVHWDDMGQERFAMVPLVSATPEYKDVADHFNKNGQSNYRIARIERIQNINLWQGYELQKKIITDEIKMDTERLLYHGTSHDVCNNISRNGFDRGYCGKNGWAFGKGTYFAIDPEYSANDLFSVPDATGLKMVFRARVVTGDYCVGVPSLNTRPSKPGQDPSCLYNSSVNCAVDPKIFSIFHDCQAYPEYLITLKS
;
A
#
# COMPACT_ATOMS: atom_id res chain seq x y z
N ILE A 1 4.45 -6.01 -2.07
CA ILE A 1 5.09 -7.22 -1.51
C ILE A 1 4.08 -7.82 -0.54
N ARG A 2 3.71 -9.09 -0.72
CA ARG A 2 2.89 -9.84 0.25
C ARG A 2 3.79 -10.84 0.96
N THR A 3 3.52 -11.16 2.22
CA THR A 3 4.38 -12.06 3.00
C THR A 3 3.54 -12.92 3.93
N MET A 4 3.84 -14.22 3.98
CA MET A 4 3.41 -15.12 5.03
C MET A 4 4.61 -15.47 5.92
N THR A 5 4.36 -15.88 7.16
CA THR A 5 5.41 -16.35 8.07
C THR A 5 5.10 -17.79 8.46
N THR A 6 6.07 -18.68 8.33
CA THR A 6 5.95 -20.08 8.77
C THR A 6 5.97 -20.17 10.30
N LYS A 7 5.59 -21.32 10.86
CA LYS A 7 5.69 -21.57 12.31
C LYS A 7 7.06 -21.31 12.92
N LYS A 8 8.11 -21.60 12.15
CA LYS A 8 9.50 -21.48 12.58
C LYS A 8 10.03 -20.05 12.35
N GLY A 9 9.16 -19.11 11.97
CA GLY A 9 9.49 -17.69 11.81
C GLY A 9 10.11 -17.33 10.46
N MET A 10 10.19 -18.25 9.50
CA MET A 10 10.71 -17.95 8.16
C MET A 10 9.65 -17.19 7.36
N LYS A 11 10.04 -16.08 6.74
CA LYS A 11 9.17 -15.28 5.88
C LYS A 11 9.17 -15.86 4.46
N ILE A 12 7.99 -15.99 3.87
CA ILE A 12 7.83 -16.33 2.46
C ILE A 12 7.08 -15.17 1.81
N SER A 13 7.72 -14.47 0.88
CA SER A 13 7.23 -13.20 0.32
C SER A 13 6.97 -13.29 -1.18
N ILE A 14 5.83 -12.79 -1.65
CA ILE A 14 5.53 -12.52 -3.06
C ILE A 14 5.95 -11.08 -3.36
N VAL A 15 6.89 -10.90 -4.29
CA VAL A 15 7.46 -9.59 -4.65
C VAL A 15 7.13 -9.30 -6.12
N ALA A 16 6.33 -8.27 -6.38
CA ALA A 16 6.16 -7.75 -7.73
C ALA A 16 7.37 -6.88 -8.08
N GLY A 17 8.16 -7.28 -9.09
CA GLY A 17 9.37 -6.57 -9.47
C GLY A 17 10.28 -7.37 -10.39
N ASN A 18 11.45 -6.81 -10.68
CA ASN A 18 12.48 -7.47 -11.47
C ASN A 18 13.53 -8.09 -10.55
N LEU A 19 13.96 -9.31 -10.88
CA LEU A 19 14.87 -10.09 -10.03
C LEU A 19 16.23 -9.41 -9.86
N GLU A 20 16.76 -8.79 -10.90
CA GLU A 20 18.05 -8.10 -10.88
C GLU A 20 18.09 -6.85 -9.98
N GLN A 21 16.93 -6.41 -9.49
CA GLN A 21 16.79 -5.28 -8.57
C GLN A 21 16.55 -5.72 -7.12
N ASP A 22 16.41 -7.02 -6.86
CA ASP A 22 16.19 -7.53 -5.52
C ASP A 22 17.48 -7.53 -4.67
N VAL A 23 17.33 -7.41 -3.36
CA VAL A 23 18.43 -7.18 -2.41
C VAL A 23 18.71 -8.38 -1.49
N SER A 24 18.15 -9.54 -1.82
CA SER A 24 18.41 -10.78 -1.08
C SER A 24 19.87 -11.22 -1.17
N ASP A 25 20.35 -11.97 -0.17
CA ASP A 25 21.73 -12.47 -0.15
C ASP A 25 22.02 -13.36 -1.37
N VAL A 26 21.03 -14.09 -1.85
CA VAL A 26 21.12 -14.98 -3.01
C VAL A 26 20.02 -14.67 -4.02
N LEU A 27 20.37 -14.59 -5.30
CA LEU A 27 19.40 -14.57 -6.41
C LEU A 27 19.47 -15.89 -7.18
N VAL A 28 18.31 -16.47 -7.52
CA VAL A 28 18.25 -17.66 -8.37
C VAL A 28 17.98 -17.26 -9.81
N ASN A 29 18.90 -17.59 -10.72
CA ASN A 29 18.76 -17.33 -12.14
C ASN A 29 18.38 -18.61 -12.89
N ILE A 30 17.49 -18.49 -13.87
CA ILE A 30 17.16 -19.56 -14.81
C ILE A 30 17.94 -19.34 -16.09
N VAL A 31 18.74 -20.33 -16.49
CA VAL A 31 19.57 -20.30 -17.69
C VAL A 31 19.45 -21.64 -18.44
N ASP A 32 19.80 -21.64 -19.72
CA ASP A 32 19.90 -22.89 -20.49
C ASP A 32 21.20 -23.67 -20.17
N ARG A 33 21.30 -24.89 -20.71
CA ARG A 33 22.43 -25.81 -20.48
C ARG A 33 23.79 -25.21 -20.85
N SER A 34 23.83 -24.28 -21.80
CA SER A 34 25.08 -23.65 -22.25
C SER A 34 25.61 -22.62 -21.26
N MET A 35 24.84 -22.28 -20.21
CA MET A 35 25.19 -21.26 -19.23
C MET A 35 25.41 -19.87 -19.85
N CYS A 36 24.80 -19.62 -21.03
CA CYS A 36 24.82 -18.33 -21.69
C CYS A 36 23.81 -17.38 -21.04
N LEU A 37 24.28 -16.42 -20.26
CA LEU A 37 23.43 -15.43 -19.59
C LEU A 37 22.84 -14.40 -20.56
N ASN A 38 23.36 -14.34 -21.79
CA ASN A 38 22.74 -13.56 -22.87
C ASN A 38 21.61 -14.33 -23.59
N SER A 39 21.13 -15.43 -23.00
CA SER A 39 19.98 -16.21 -23.44
C SER A 39 18.88 -16.13 -22.37
N GLY A 40 17.62 -15.97 -22.76
CA GLY A 40 16.49 -15.85 -21.83
C GLY A 40 16.29 -14.45 -21.20
N VAL A 41 15.06 -14.16 -20.77
CA VAL A 41 14.66 -12.79 -20.33
C VAL A 41 15.29 -12.41 -18.98
N VAL A 42 15.22 -13.30 -17.99
CA VAL A 42 15.76 -13.06 -16.63
C VAL A 42 17.28 -13.04 -16.65
N SER A 43 17.90 -14.02 -17.29
CA SER A 43 19.35 -14.12 -17.46
C SER A 43 19.94 -12.88 -18.14
N LYS A 44 19.31 -12.37 -19.22
CA LYS A 44 19.74 -11.13 -19.89
C LYS A 44 19.64 -9.90 -18.98
N ALA A 45 18.56 -9.79 -18.21
CA ALA A 45 18.37 -8.68 -17.29
C ALA A 45 19.43 -8.69 -16.18
N LEU A 46 19.69 -9.87 -15.60
CA LEU A 46 20.76 -10.08 -14.63
C LEU A 46 22.14 -9.78 -15.20
N LEU A 47 22.48 -10.29 -16.39
CA LEU A 47 23.77 -10.02 -17.04
C LEU A 47 23.95 -8.52 -17.30
N LYS A 48 22.91 -7.85 -17.80
CA LYS A 48 22.93 -6.41 -18.07
C LYS A 48 23.17 -5.59 -16.81
N GLN A 49 22.57 -6.00 -15.70
CA GLN A 49 22.74 -5.33 -14.40
C GLN A 49 24.11 -5.65 -13.78
N ALA A 50 24.53 -6.91 -13.83
CA ALA A 50 25.75 -7.41 -13.21
C ALA A 50 27.03 -6.93 -13.91
N GLY A 51 27.01 -6.84 -15.25
CA GLY A 51 28.20 -6.63 -16.07
C GLY A 51 28.69 -7.92 -16.75
N PRO A 52 29.53 -7.82 -17.80
CA PRO A 52 30.05 -8.97 -18.56
C PRO A 52 30.87 -9.95 -17.70
N GLU A 53 31.42 -9.50 -16.58
CA GLU A 53 32.19 -10.29 -15.61
C GLU A 53 31.37 -11.48 -15.09
N MET A 54 30.06 -11.31 -14.94
CA MET A 54 29.14 -12.37 -14.52
C MET A 54 29.14 -13.56 -15.49
N GLN A 55 29.22 -13.31 -16.80
CA GLN A 55 29.32 -14.38 -17.78
C GLN A 55 30.65 -15.14 -17.64
N ALA A 56 31.75 -14.42 -17.43
CA ALA A 56 33.06 -15.02 -17.24
C ALA A 56 33.11 -15.91 -15.99
N MET A 57 32.51 -15.47 -14.88
CA MET A 57 32.42 -16.25 -13.64
C MET A 57 31.60 -17.51 -13.80
N VAL A 58 30.45 -17.43 -14.48
CA VAL A 58 29.63 -18.62 -14.77
C VAL A 58 30.39 -19.60 -15.66
N THR A 59 31.05 -19.13 -16.73
CA THR A 59 31.84 -19.98 -17.62
C THR A 59 33.00 -20.65 -16.89
N LEU A 60 33.65 -19.95 -15.96
CA LEU A 60 34.70 -20.52 -15.12
C LEU A 60 34.16 -21.65 -14.22
N GLN A 61 33.03 -21.40 -13.55
CA GLN A 61 32.42 -22.36 -12.63
C GLN A 61 31.80 -23.57 -13.35
N SER A 62 31.28 -23.38 -14.57
CA SER A 62 30.81 -24.48 -15.43
C SER A 62 31.92 -25.19 -16.21
N GLN A 63 33.18 -24.71 -16.09
CA GLN A 63 34.33 -25.17 -16.90
C GLN A 63 34.09 -25.05 -18.42
N GLY A 64 33.22 -24.13 -18.85
CA GLY A 64 32.82 -23.97 -20.24
C GLY A 64 32.07 -25.17 -20.83
N LYS A 65 31.55 -26.07 -20.00
CA LYS A 65 30.79 -27.25 -20.42
C LYS A 65 29.29 -27.02 -20.26
N ASP A 66 28.53 -27.75 -21.07
CA ASP A 66 27.10 -27.86 -20.88
C ASP A 66 26.77 -28.51 -19.54
N VAL A 67 25.78 -27.95 -18.87
CA VAL A 67 25.34 -28.32 -17.53
C VAL A 67 24.05 -29.15 -17.64
N THR A 68 23.87 -30.15 -16.78
CA THR A 68 22.67 -31.01 -16.80
C THR A 68 21.46 -30.34 -16.16
N ASP A 69 20.26 -30.79 -16.53
CA ASP A 69 19.02 -30.26 -15.96
C ASP A 69 18.98 -30.46 -14.44
N GLY A 70 18.58 -29.43 -13.71
CA GLY A 70 18.50 -29.41 -12.25
C GLY A 70 19.82 -29.16 -11.53
N GLN A 71 20.95 -29.12 -12.24
CA GLN A 71 22.23 -28.71 -11.65
C GLN A 71 22.22 -27.21 -11.35
N ILE A 72 22.87 -26.83 -10.24
CA ILE A 72 23.04 -25.45 -9.80
C ILE A 72 24.52 -25.11 -9.92
N VAL A 73 24.82 -24.04 -10.65
CA VAL A 73 26.16 -23.43 -10.71
C VAL A 73 26.11 -22.16 -9.88
N GLU A 74 26.98 -22.07 -8.87
CA GLU A 74 27.05 -20.91 -8.00
C GLU A 74 28.12 -19.93 -8.50
N THR A 75 27.79 -18.64 -8.52
CA THR A 75 28.78 -17.58 -8.75
C THR A 75 28.76 -16.57 -7.62
N ASP A 76 29.95 -16.11 -7.24
CA ASP A 76 30.09 -14.93 -6.41
C ASP A 76 29.78 -13.68 -7.24
N THR A 77 29.34 -12.62 -6.57
CA THR A 77 29.01 -11.35 -7.23
C THR A 77 30.06 -10.26 -7.00
N PHE A 78 31.18 -10.62 -6.38
CA PHE A 78 32.28 -9.69 -6.16
C PHE A 78 32.78 -9.12 -7.50
N GLY A 79 32.77 -7.80 -7.64
CA GLY A 79 33.12 -7.12 -8.89
C GLY A 79 31.96 -6.96 -9.88
N CYS A 80 30.78 -7.51 -9.59
CA CYS A 80 29.56 -7.28 -10.36
C CYS A 80 28.67 -6.21 -9.72
N ASN A 81 27.80 -5.60 -10.51
CA ASN A 81 26.86 -4.58 -10.08
C ASN A 81 25.49 -5.16 -9.67
N LEU A 82 25.52 -6.21 -8.83
CA LEU A 82 24.35 -6.81 -8.17
C LEU A 82 24.39 -6.55 -6.66
N ALA A 83 23.22 -6.47 -6.03
CA ALA A 83 23.11 -6.21 -4.58
C ALA A 83 23.25 -7.48 -3.71
N CYS A 84 23.08 -8.66 -4.32
CA CYS A 84 23.23 -9.95 -3.65
C CYS A 84 24.70 -10.33 -3.45
N LYS A 85 24.95 -11.41 -2.71
CA LYS A 85 26.29 -11.98 -2.49
C LYS A 85 26.60 -13.07 -3.50
N LYS A 86 25.61 -13.92 -3.82
CA LYS A 86 25.72 -14.98 -4.81
C LYS A 86 24.56 -14.99 -5.82
N VAL A 87 24.82 -15.56 -6.98
CA VAL A 87 23.79 -15.96 -7.95
C VAL A 87 23.85 -17.47 -8.15
N TYR A 88 22.70 -18.13 -8.05
CA TYR A 88 22.54 -19.56 -8.31
C TYR A 88 21.95 -19.74 -9.70
N HIS A 89 22.76 -20.21 -10.63
CA HIS A 89 22.39 -20.45 -12.02
C HIS A 89 21.88 -21.87 -12.16
N THR A 90 20.58 -22.03 -12.43
CA THR A 90 19.93 -23.33 -12.55
C THR A 90 19.33 -23.56 -13.93
N VAL A 91 19.40 -24.80 -14.37
CA VAL A 91 18.82 -25.26 -15.64
C VAL A 91 17.52 -26.00 -15.37
N LEU A 92 16.44 -25.55 -15.99
CA LEU A 92 15.16 -26.26 -15.97
C LEU A 92 15.06 -27.20 -17.19
N PRO A 93 14.61 -28.46 -17.02
CA PRO A 93 14.37 -29.34 -18.16
C PRO A 93 13.20 -28.82 -19.02
N GLN A 94 13.25 -29.16 -20.31
CA GLN A 94 12.13 -29.00 -21.22
C GLN A 94 11.00 -29.95 -20.81
N VAL A 95 9.75 -29.48 -20.86
CA VAL A 95 8.59 -30.29 -20.45
C VAL A 95 8.20 -31.25 -21.57
N ASN A 96 8.31 -32.55 -21.31
CA ASN A 96 7.88 -33.60 -22.24
C ASN A 96 6.44 -34.08 -21.93
N SER A 97 5.93 -33.86 -20.70
CA SER A 97 4.55 -34.15 -20.29
C SER A 97 4.13 -33.34 -19.04
N LYS A 98 2.83 -33.04 -18.87
CA LYS A 98 2.29 -32.14 -17.83
C LYS A 98 2.51 -32.61 -16.37
N HIS A 99 2.75 -33.90 -16.12
CA HIS A 99 2.85 -34.46 -14.75
C HIS A 99 4.27 -34.45 -14.16
N GLN A 100 5.34 -34.30 -14.96
CA GLN A 100 6.72 -34.24 -14.46
C GLN A 100 7.17 -32.83 -14.02
N THR A 101 6.32 -31.84 -14.26
CA THR A 101 6.60 -30.40 -14.21
C THR A 101 6.74 -29.84 -12.78
N SER A 102 5.89 -30.25 -11.83
CA SER A 102 5.91 -29.73 -10.45
C SER A 102 7.03 -30.31 -9.59
N GLN A 103 7.37 -31.59 -9.78
CA GLN A 103 8.40 -32.27 -8.99
C GLN A 103 9.81 -31.71 -9.25
N VAL A 104 10.10 -31.32 -10.49
CA VAL A 104 11.43 -30.79 -10.82
C VAL A 104 11.62 -29.38 -10.25
N VAL A 105 10.61 -28.51 -10.36
CA VAL A 105 10.65 -27.16 -9.79
C VAL A 105 10.85 -27.21 -8.28
N GLY A 106 10.11 -28.08 -7.59
CA GLY A 106 10.25 -28.28 -6.15
C GLY A 106 11.64 -28.78 -5.78
N LYS A 107 12.16 -29.80 -6.47
CA LYS A 107 13.53 -30.32 -6.22
C LYS A 107 14.62 -29.27 -6.41
N ILE A 108 14.49 -28.40 -7.41
CA ILE A 108 15.46 -27.34 -7.66
C ILE A 108 15.39 -26.27 -6.58
N LEU A 109 14.17 -25.85 -6.21
CA LEU A 109 13.99 -24.91 -5.10
C LEU A 109 14.56 -25.49 -3.80
N LYS A 110 14.29 -26.77 -3.51
CA LYS A 110 14.85 -27.48 -2.36
C LYS A 110 16.37 -27.38 -2.31
N SER A 111 17.03 -27.68 -3.43
CA SER A 111 18.49 -27.61 -3.54
C SER A 111 19.00 -26.17 -3.33
N CYS A 112 18.35 -25.17 -3.93
CA CYS A 112 18.70 -23.77 -3.71
C CYS A 112 18.59 -23.36 -2.24
N LEU A 113 17.51 -23.74 -1.55
CA LEU A 113 17.29 -23.45 -0.14
C LEU A 113 18.31 -24.15 0.76
N ALA A 114 18.62 -25.42 0.46
CA ALA A 114 19.61 -26.19 1.19
C ALA A 114 21.01 -25.58 1.07
N ILE A 115 21.46 -25.28 -0.16
CA ILE A 115 22.76 -24.63 -0.39
C ILE A 115 22.82 -23.29 0.33
N ALA A 116 21.77 -22.47 0.23
CA ALA A 116 21.73 -21.16 0.88
C ALA A 116 21.76 -21.25 2.41
N GLY A 117 21.01 -22.20 2.98
CA GLY A 117 20.97 -22.47 4.42
C GLY A 117 22.33 -22.94 4.96
N THR A 118 22.98 -23.89 4.28
CA THR A 118 24.33 -24.37 4.64
C THR A 118 25.38 -23.26 4.53
N ALA A 119 25.28 -22.40 3.51
CA ALA A 119 26.15 -21.24 3.32
C ALA A 119 25.85 -20.07 4.29
N SER A 120 24.92 -20.25 5.22
CA SER A 120 24.54 -19.27 6.24
C SER A 120 23.97 -17.93 5.71
N PHE A 121 23.30 -17.97 4.56
CA PHE A 121 22.60 -16.80 4.03
C PHE A 121 21.24 -16.58 4.71
N ARG A 122 20.80 -15.32 4.80
CA ARG A 122 19.54 -14.93 5.48
C ARG A 122 18.37 -14.78 4.53
N SER A 123 18.62 -14.53 3.24
CA SER A 123 17.55 -14.30 2.27
C SER A 123 17.88 -14.85 0.88
N ILE A 124 16.86 -15.39 0.21
CA ILE A 124 16.96 -15.87 -1.17
C ILE A 124 15.77 -15.42 -2.00
N SER A 125 16.05 -14.91 -3.20
CA SER A 125 15.03 -14.49 -4.17
C SER A 125 15.02 -15.41 -5.37
N VAL A 126 13.82 -15.92 -5.68
CA VAL A 126 13.58 -16.91 -6.72
C VAL A 126 12.56 -16.35 -7.70
N PRO A 127 12.86 -16.28 -9.00
CA PRO A 127 11.88 -15.91 -10.02
C PRO A 127 10.84 -17.02 -10.17
N VAL A 128 9.72 -16.73 -10.82
CA VAL A 128 8.76 -17.79 -11.17
C VAL A 128 9.41 -18.80 -12.13
N LEU A 129 9.67 -20.00 -11.63
CA LEU A 129 10.35 -21.06 -12.39
C LEU A 129 9.44 -21.59 -13.49
N GLY A 130 9.96 -21.78 -14.72
CA GLY A 130 9.25 -22.50 -15.79
C GLY A 130 8.33 -21.68 -16.72
N MET A 131 8.12 -20.38 -16.46
CA MET A 131 7.13 -19.55 -17.18
C MET A 131 7.54 -19.04 -18.58
N TRP A 132 8.81 -19.20 -18.97
CA TRP A 132 9.37 -18.65 -20.21
C TRP A 132 9.44 -19.70 -21.32
N ASN A 133 8.28 -20.03 -21.88
CA ASN A 133 8.14 -20.89 -23.06
C ASN A 133 8.48 -22.38 -22.85
N LEU A 134 8.63 -22.81 -21.60
CA LEU A 134 8.94 -24.19 -21.23
C LEU A 134 7.69 -25.06 -20.98
N GLY A 135 6.48 -24.50 -21.11
CA GLY A 135 5.22 -25.25 -21.00
C GLY A 135 4.76 -25.58 -19.57
N TYR A 136 5.34 -24.94 -18.54
CA TYR A 136 4.97 -25.17 -17.15
C TYR A 136 3.61 -24.51 -16.82
N ASP A 137 2.76 -25.23 -16.09
CA ASP A 137 1.50 -24.70 -15.56
C ASP A 137 1.75 -23.83 -14.33
N VAL A 138 1.23 -22.60 -14.35
CA VAL A 138 1.50 -21.57 -13.32
C VAL A 138 1.04 -22.02 -11.94
N LYS A 139 -0.12 -22.68 -11.87
CA LYS A 139 -0.72 -23.15 -10.62
C LYS A 139 0.14 -24.24 -9.99
N SER A 140 0.49 -25.24 -10.78
CA SER A 140 1.37 -26.34 -10.36
C SER A 140 2.75 -25.87 -9.89
N VAL A 141 3.29 -24.81 -10.54
CA VAL A 141 4.55 -24.17 -10.13
C VAL A 141 4.40 -23.46 -8.79
N ALA A 142 3.35 -22.66 -8.62
CA ALA A 142 3.08 -21.96 -7.37
C ALA A 142 2.94 -22.95 -6.20
N GLU A 143 2.09 -23.97 -6.36
CA GLU A 143 1.89 -25.05 -5.38
C GLU A 143 3.21 -25.69 -4.97
N SER A 144 4.05 -26.06 -5.94
CA SER A 144 5.35 -26.69 -5.68
C SER A 144 6.34 -25.76 -4.97
N MET A 145 6.39 -24.48 -5.37
CA MET A 145 7.29 -23.49 -4.77
C MET A 145 6.92 -23.20 -3.31
N PHE A 146 5.63 -22.98 -3.02
CA PHE A 146 5.15 -22.80 -1.65
C PHE A 146 5.34 -24.06 -0.80
N SER A 147 5.00 -25.23 -1.37
CA SER A 147 5.19 -26.53 -0.73
C SER A 147 6.62 -26.73 -0.24
N GLU A 148 7.59 -26.52 -1.12
CA GLU A 148 8.99 -26.74 -0.78
C GLU A 148 9.54 -25.68 0.18
N ALA A 149 9.18 -24.40 0.01
CA ALA A 149 9.62 -23.35 0.94
C ALA A 149 9.12 -23.60 2.36
N VAL A 150 7.86 -24.05 2.52
CA VAL A 150 7.32 -24.39 3.84
C VAL A 150 7.93 -25.69 4.37
N ALA A 151 8.08 -26.72 3.53
CA ALA A 151 8.73 -27.97 3.92
C ALA A 151 10.16 -27.72 4.43
N PHE A 152 10.94 -26.89 3.73
CA PHE A 152 12.27 -26.48 4.14
C PHE A 152 12.26 -25.79 5.50
N SER A 153 11.32 -24.86 5.72
CA SER A 153 11.18 -24.19 7.01
C SER A 153 10.88 -25.15 8.15
N ASN A 154 10.06 -26.17 7.90
CA ASN A 154 9.63 -27.13 8.92
C ASN A 154 10.71 -28.17 9.24
N ALA A 155 11.51 -28.55 8.23
CA ALA A 155 12.56 -29.57 8.37
C ALA A 155 13.85 -29.01 9.00
N SER A 156 14.05 -27.70 9.00
CA SER A 156 15.31 -27.08 9.38
C SER A 156 15.25 -26.48 10.79
N ASP A 157 15.77 -27.19 11.79
CA ASP A 157 15.86 -26.68 13.17
C ASP A 157 17.01 -25.67 13.38
N VAL A 158 17.95 -25.58 12.45
CA VAL A 158 19.18 -24.75 12.56
C VAL A 158 19.52 -24.04 11.23
N THR A 159 18.53 -23.45 10.55
CA THR A 159 18.80 -22.62 9.36
C THR A 159 18.95 -21.15 9.73
N THR A 160 19.86 -20.46 9.05
CA THR A 160 20.00 -18.99 9.13
C THR A 160 19.13 -18.27 8.12
N LEU A 161 18.49 -19.01 7.21
CA LEU A 161 17.62 -18.46 6.18
C LEU A 161 16.33 -17.97 6.83
N GLN A 162 16.13 -16.66 6.81
CA GLN A 162 15.01 -15.96 7.45
C GLN A 162 13.93 -15.59 6.44
N GLU A 163 14.25 -15.50 5.14
CA GLU A 163 13.31 -15.08 4.12
C GLU A 163 13.52 -15.76 2.77
N VAL A 164 12.44 -16.27 2.19
CA VAL A 164 12.34 -16.73 0.80
C VAL A 164 11.43 -15.76 0.05
N ARG A 165 11.87 -15.21 -1.07
CA ARG A 165 11.09 -14.26 -1.88
C ARG A 165 10.82 -14.83 -3.26
N PHE A 166 9.56 -14.91 -3.65
CA PHE A 166 9.13 -15.23 -5.00
C PHE A 166 8.96 -13.93 -5.79
N VAL A 167 9.91 -13.67 -6.70
CA VAL A 167 9.94 -12.44 -7.49
C VAL A 167 9.19 -12.65 -8.81
N LEU A 168 8.08 -11.94 -8.94
CA LEU A 168 7.17 -11.98 -10.08
C LEU A 168 7.33 -10.71 -10.90
N ASN A 169 7.69 -10.86 -12.17
CA ASN A 169 7.74 -9.72 -13.08
C ASN A 169 6.32 -9.13 -13.22
N SER A 170 6.20 -7.84 -12.91
CA SER A 170 4.95 -7.06 -12.82
C SER A 170 4.07 -7.03 -14.08
N LEU A 171 4.54 -7.57 -15.21
CA LEU A 171 3.84 -7.54 -16.50
C LEU A 171 2.78 -8.65 -16.68
N LYS A 172 2.55 -9.53 -15.69
CA LYS A 172 1.57 -10.63 -15.81
C LYS A 172 0.65 -10.72 -14.59
N GLU A 173 -0.45 -9.95 -14.64
CA GLU A 173 -1.49 -9.91 -13.59
C GLU A 173 -2.05 -11.30 -13.25
N GLN A 174 -2.18 -12.19 -14.23
CA GLN A 174 -2.66 -13.57 -14.04
C GLN A 174 -1.69 -14.43 -13.21
N THR A 175 -0.37 -14.26 -13.38
CA THR A 175 0.64 -15.01 -12.61
C THR A 175 0.66 -14.55 -11.15
N MET A 176 0.53 -13.24 -10.92
CA MET A 176 0.36 -12.70 -9.57
C MET A 176 -0.87 -13.28 -8.88
N LYS A 177 -2.04 -13.25 -9.55
CA LYS A 177 -3.28 -13.82 -9.02
C LYS A 177 -3.15 -15.30 -8.61
N VAL A 178 -2.42 -16.11 -9.38
CA VAL A 178 -2.21 -17.53 -9.06
C VAL A 178 -1.31 -17.70 -7.83
N PHE A 179 -0.20 -16.96 -7.75
CA PHE A 179 0.68 -17.00 -6.58
C PHE A 179 0.00 -16.43 -5.33
N ASP A 180 -0.81 -15.39 -5.50
CA ASP A 180 -1.62 -14.79 -4.44
C ASP A 180 -2.65 -15.79 -3.91
N ALA A 181 -3.42 -16.42 -4.79
CA ALA A 181 -4.38 -17.45 -4.41
C ALA A 181 -3.70 -18.66 -3.74
N GLU A 182 -2.53 -19.08 -4.20
CA GLU A 182 -1.79 -20.17 -3.57
C GLU A 182 -1.30 -19.79 -2.18
N MET A 183 -0.77 -18.57 -2.00
CA MET A 183 -0.36 -18.04 -0.69
C MET A 183 -1.56 -17.95 0.28
N ASP A 184 -2.74 -17.59 -0.22
CA ASP A 184 -3.98 -17.46 0.55
C ASP A 184 -4.59 -18.82 0.93
N ASP A 185 -4.45 -19.82 0.07
CA ASP A 185 -4.95 -21.18 0.29
C ASP A 185 -4.00 -22.05 1.15
N TYR A 186 -2.71 -21.70 1.18
CA TYR A 186 -1.68 -22.46 1.89
C TYR A 186 -1.95 -22.69 3.40
N PRO A 187 -2.48 -21.70 4.16
CA PRO A 187 -2.94 -21.89 5.54
C PRO A 187 -4.00 -22.98 5.69
N ASN A 188 -4.94 -23.09 4.74
CA ASN A 188 -6.02 -24.08 4.73
C ASN A 188 -5.48 -25.48 4.40
N LYS A 189 -4.47 -25.56 3.54
CA LYS A 189 -3.77 -26.81 3.17
C LYS A 189 -2.90 -27.39 4.29
N SER A 190 -2.44 -26.58 5.25
CA SER A 190 -1.43 -26.98 6.24
C SER A 190 -1.80 -26.73 7.71
N GLY A 191 -2.94 -26.09 7.99
CA GLY A 191 -3.50 -25.92 9.33
C GLY A 191 -2.80 -24.89 10.22
N PHE A 192 -2.24 -23.79 9.67
CA PHE A 192 -1.45 -22.80 10.43
C PHE A 192 -1.83 -21.33 10.23
N ILE A 193 -1.48 -20.53 11.26
CA ILE A 193 -1.86 -19.13 11.49
C ILE A 193 -1.15 -18.19 10.52
N LEU A 194 -1.93 -17.43 9.74
CA LEU A 194 -1.46 -16.34 8.88
C LEU A 194 -1.22 -15.07 9.73
N HIS A 195 0.03 -14.61 9.83
CA HIS A 195 0.31 -13.22 10.21
C HIS A 195 0.37 -12.38 8.94
N SER A 196 -0.79 -11.86 8.52
CA SER A 196 -0.82 -10.84 7.47
C SER A 196 -0.53 -9.47 8.08
N VAL A 197 0.57 -8.83 7.68
CA VAL A 197 0.75 -7.38 7.86
C VAL A 197 0.13 -6.71 6.64
N TYR A 198 -1.16 -6.41 6.71
CA TYR A 198 -1.82 -5.54 5.73
C TYR A 198 -1.33 -4.10 5.93
N LYS A 199 -0.42 -3.63 5.07
CA LYS A 199 -0.43 -2.21 4.69
C LYS A 199 -1.38 -2.09 3.50
N ILE A 200 -2.64 -1.76 3.79
CA ILE A 200 -3.63 -1.45 2.76
C ILE A 200 -3.23 -0.10 2.14
N PHE A 201 -2.77 -0.11 0.90
CA PHE A 201 -2.84 1.09 0.04
C PHE A 201 -4.29 1.23 -0.40
N VAL A 202 -5.10 1.99 0.35
CA VAL A 202 -6.37 2.48 -0.17
C VAL A 202 -6.03 3.61 -1.12
N TYR A 203 -6.09 3.36 -2.43
CA TYR A 203 -6.15 4.43 -3.43
C TYR A 203 -7.52 5.12 -3.31
N ALA A 204 -7.71 5.91 -2.26
CA ALA A 204 -8.78 6.88 -2.24
C ALA A 204 -8.48 7.87 -3.37
N LYS A 205 -9.40 8.05 -4.32
CA LYS A 205 -9.30 9.09 -5.35
C LYS A 205 -9.36 10.46 -4.67
N ILE A 206 -8.26 10.91 -4.09
CA ILE A 206 -8.06 12.31 -3.73
C ILE A 206 -7.85 13.04 -5.05
N LYS A 207 -8.73 14.01 -5.35
CA LYS A 207 -8.48 14.92 -6.47
C LYS A 207 -7.18 15.68 -6.13
N PRO A 208 -6.14 15.63 -6.97
CA PRO A 208 -4.90 16.35 -6.70
C PRO A 208 -5.22 17.83 -6.65
N THR A 209 -5.16 18.42 -5.46
CA THR A 209 -5.09 19.88 -5.36
C THR A 209 -3.65 20.23 -5.71
N GLY A 210 -3.45 21.11 -6.69
CA GLY A 210 -2.11 21.62 -7.02
C GLY A 210 -1.47 22.45 -5.91
N ASN A 211 -2.09 22.49 -4.73
CA ASN A 211 -1.69 23.27 -3.57
C ASN A 211 -0.65 22.49 -2.74
N PRO A 212 0.29 23.19 -2.10
CA PRO A 212 1.20 22.56 -1.14
C PRO A 212 0.45 21.89 0.02
N VAL A 213 0.97 20.77 0.51
CA VAL A 213 0.53 20.11 1.74
C VAL A 213 1.63 20.22 2.78
N THR A 214 1.28 20.63 4.00
CA THR A 214 2.23 20.83 5.10
C THR A 214 1.84 20.04 6.33
N ARG A 215 2.82 19.45 7.02
CA ARG A 215 2.62 18.77 8.30
C ARG A 215 3.85 18.87 9.20
N SER A 216 3.64 18.91 10.52
CA SER A 216 4.75 18.88 11.49
C SER A 216 5.09 17.44 11.86
N ILE A 217 6.37 17.07 11.77
CA ILE A 217 6.92 15.79 12.25
C ILE A 217 7.89 16.11 13.39
N ASN A 218 7.48 15.83 14.63
CA ASN A 218 8.25 16.11 15.86
C ASN A 218 8.84 17.54 15.90
N GLY A 219 8.07 18.54 15.43
CA GLY A 219 8.48 19.94 15.42
C GLY A 219 9.20 20.41 14.15
N VAL A 220 9.55 19.50 13.22
CA VAL A 220 10.08 19.85 11.90
C VAL A 220 8.91 20.03 10.93
N LEU A 221 8.79 21.22 10.31
CA LEU A 221 7.75 21.48 9.32
C LEU A 221 8.11 20.83 7.98
N VAL A 222 7.32 19.84 7.55
CA VAL A 222 7.47 19.17 6.25
C VAL A 222 6.44 19.68 5.26
N GLU A 223 6.89 20.16 4.11
CA GLU A 223 6.04 20.66 3.02
C GLU A 223 6.24 19.84 1.74
N ILE A 224 5.16 19.40 1.10
CA ILE A 224 5.17 18.75 -0.20
C ILE A 224 4.46 19.63 -1.20
N LYS A 225 5.15 20.01 -2.27
CA LYS A 225 4.59 20.88 -3.30
C LYS A 225 5.03 20.51 -4.70
N HIS A 226 4.23 20.93 -5.67
CA HIS A 226 4.61 20.88 -7.08
C HIS A 226 5.54 22.04 -7.44
N GLY A 227 6.61 21.76 -8.19
CA GLY A 227 7.52 22.79 -8.66
C GLY A 227 8.82 22.22 -9.24
N ASP A 228 9.63 23.10 -9.82
CA ASP A 228 11.00 22.78 -10.22
C ASP A 228 11.96 23.24 -9.14
N ILE A 229 12.89 22.35 -8.75
CA ILE A 229 13.87 22.62 -7.70
C ILE A 229 14.80 23.79 -8.03
N ILE A 230 14.98 24.11 -9.32
CA ILE A 230 15.80 25.24 -9.76
C ILE A 230 15.16 26.61 -9.43
N HIS A 231 13.86 26.63 -9.12
CA HIS A 231 13.14 27.86 -8.74
C HIS A 231 12.89 27.96 -7.23
N GLU A 232 13.47 27.05 -6.44
CA GLU A 232 13.29 27.03 -5.00
C GLU A 232 13.96 28.19 -4.28
N THR A 233 13.26 28.72 -3.28
CA THR A 233 13.69 29.85 -2.44
C THR A 233 14.15 29.42 -1.04
N SER A 234 14.27 28.12 -0.78
CA SER A 234 14.80 27.60 0.46
C SER A 234 16.27 28.00 0.66
N TYR A 235 16.72 28.06 1.91
CA TYR A 235 18.08 28.43 2.24
C TYR A 235 19.12 27.51 1.57
N ALA A 236 18.81 26.21 1.49
CA ALA A 236 19.57 25.24 0.72
C ALA A 236 18.67 24.38 -0.18
N ILE A 237 19.25 23.88 -1.28
CA ILE A 237 18.63 22.83 -2.11
C ILE A 237 19.53 21.61 -2.19
N VAL A 238 18.93 20.45 -2.43
CA VAL A 238 19.66 19.20 -2.63
C VAL A 238 19.82 18.90 -4.11
N ASN A 239 21.06 18.69 -4.53
CA ASN A 239 21.37 18.13 -5.84
C ASN A 239 21.77 16.65 -5.69
N ILE A 240 21.24 15.80 -6.57
CA ILE A 240 21.65 14.39 -6.65
C ILE A 240 22.59 14.24 -7.85
N ALA A 241 23.87 14.06 -7.55
CA ALA A 241 24.95 13.99 -8.54
C ALA A 241 25.33 12.54 -8.83
N SER A 242 25.23 12.15 -10.11
CA SER A 242 25.75 10.87 -10.61
C SER A 242 27.05 11.07 -11.40
N GLU A 243 28.01 10.20 -11.16
CA GLU A 243 29.06 9.91 -12.13
C GLU A 243 28.48 8.97 -13.19
N THR A 244 27.94 9.51 -14.28
CA THR A 244 27.72 8.70 -15.48
C THR A 244 28.50 9.31 -16.62
N SER A 245 29.58 8.62 -17.00
CA SER A 245 30.38 8.90 -18.18
C SER A 245 29.49 8.90 -19.44
N GLY A 246 29.30 10.08 -20.04
CA GLY A 246 28.72 10.22 -21.38
C GLY A 246 27.19 10.26 -21.51
N ARG A 247 26.41 10.42 -20.44
CA ARG A 247 24.93 10.61 -20.54
C ARG A 247 24.44 11.81 -19.72
N ALA A 248 23.37 12.47 -20.18
CA ALA A 248 22.79 13.66 -19.53
C ALA A 248 22.42 13.40 -18.05
N ASN A 249 22.93 14.19 -17.11
CA ASN A 249 22.72 14.09 -15.66
C ASN A 249 21.43 14.81 -15.20
N GLY A 250 20.33 14.68 -15.97
CA GLY A 250 18.96 15.12 -15.64
C GLY A 250 18.84 16.37 -14.74
N ILE A 251 18.70 16.14 -13.43
CA ILE A 251 18.52 17.20 -12.42
C ILE A 251 19.81 17.99 -12.12
N THR A 252 20.97 17.32 -12.11
CA THR A 252 22.27 17.99 -11.92
C THR A 252 22.54 18.96 -13.06
N ASP A 253 22.30 18.57 -14.31
CA ASP A 253 22.52 19.46 -15.45
C ASP A 253 21.64 20.72 -15.37
N SER A 254 20.39 20.55 -14.96
CA SER A 254 19.43 21.64 -14.79
C SER A 254 19.87 22.59 -13.67
N ILE A 255 20.29 22.06 -12.52
CA ILE A 255 20.79 22.83 -11.38
C ILE A 255 22.09 23.57 -11.74
N MET A 256 23.06 22.90 -12.39
CA MET A 256 24.34 23.53 -12.76
C MET A 256 24.16 24.67 -13.76
N LYS A 257 23.29 24.46 -14.76
CA LYS A 257 22.94 25.49 -15.74
C LYS A 257 22.27 26.68 -15.07
N ALA A 258 21.29 26.44 -14.21
CA ALA A 258 20.57 27.49 -13.49
C ALA A 258 21.45 28.23 -12.47
N ALA A 259 22.42 27.55 -11.85
CA ALA A 259 23.41 28.17 -10.96
C ALA A 259 24.45 29.03 -11.70
N GLY A 260 24.47 29.01 -13.03
CA GLY A 260 25.45 29.74 -13.86
C GLY A 260 26.84 29.12 -13.83
N TRP A 261 26.94 27.80 -13.62
CA TRP A 261 28.24 27.13 -13.51
C TRP A 261 28.76 26.64 -14.87
N VAL A 262 30.04 26.91 -15.13
CA VAL A 262 30.75 26.40 -16.29
C VAL A 262 31.13 24.93 -16.13
N ALA A 263 31.40 24.24 -17.25
CA ALA A 263 31.64 22.79 -17.29
C ALA A 263 32.79 22.33 -16.37
N GLU A 264 33.82 23.15 -16.19
CA GLU A 264 34.96 22.85 -15.30
C GLU A 264 34.55 22.74 -13.82
N LYS A 265 33.69 23.65 -13.34
CA LYS A 265 33.14 23.58 -11.97
C LYS A 265 32.32 22.30 -11.76
N LYS A 266 31.54 21.89 -12.76
CA LYS A 266 30.80 20.62 -12.74
C LYS A 266 31.76 19.43 -12.68
N SER A 267 32.80 19.41 -13.50
CA SER A 267 33.80 18.32 -13.52
C SER A 267 34.52 18.19 -12.18
N ASN A 268 34.97 19.31 -11.61
CA ASN A 268 35.61 19.36 -10.29
C ASN A 268 34.66 18.87 -9.18
N LEU A 269 33.41 19.33 -9.19
CA LEU A 269 32.40 18.84 -8.24
C LEU A 269 32.20 17.32 -8.34
N LEU A 270 32.06 16.77 -9.54
CA LEU A 270 31.86 15.33 -9.73
C LEU A 270 33.06 14.55 -9.20
N SER A 271 34.29 15.02 -9.49
CA SER A 271 35.52 14.44 -8.93
C SER A 271 35.57 14.48 -7.39
N GLN A 272 35.08 15.56 -6.77
CA GLN A 272 34.98 15.64 -5.31
C GLN A 272 33.94 14.67 -4.75
N ILE A 273 32.80 14.51 -5.42
CA ILE A 273 31.72 13.62 -4.99
C ILE A 273 32.15 12.14 -5.08
N ALA A 274 33.05 11.80 -6.00
CA ALA A 274 33.69 10.48 -6.10
C ALA A 274 34.35 10.04 -4.78
N ASN A 275 34.99 10.98 -4.09
CA ASN A 275 35.80 10.74 -2.90
C ASN A 275 35.13 11.21 -1.59
N LYS A 276 34.11 12.07 -1.68
CA LYS A 276 33.34 12.60 -0.56
C LYS A 276 31.85 12.47 -0.88
N PRO A 277 31.09 11.63 -0.14
CA PRO A 277 29.70 11.32 -0.49
C PRO A 277 28.75 12.53 -0.42
N LEU A 278 29.22 13.66 0.10
CA LEU A 278 28.48 14.91 0.17
C LEU A 278 29.42 16.10 0.07
N VAL A 279 29.08 17.05 -0.80
CA VAL A 279 29.81 18.31 -1.03
C VAL A 279 28.83 19.47 -0.95
N VAL A 280 29.22 20.55 -0.28
CA VAL A 280 28.40 21.77 -0.16
C VAL A 280 29.07 22.90 -0.93
N THR A 281 28.30 23.61 -1.73
CA THR A 281 28.78 24.75 -2.53
C THR A 281 27.85 25.97 -2.41
N SER A 282 28.22 27.07 -3.05
CA SER A 282 27.37 28.26 -3.19
C SER A 282 26.22 28.02 -4.19
N GLY A 283 25.05 28.61 -3.95
CA GLY A 283 23.92 28.62 -4.88
C GLY A 283 24.20 29.21 -6.26
N GLY A 284 25.26 30.01 -6.41
CA GLY A 284 25.53 30.73 -7.66
C GLY A 284 24.38 31.70 -7.98
N ALA A 285 23.80 31.58 -9.18
CA ALA A 285 22.67 32.39 -9.61
C ALA A 285 21.29 31.88 -9.14
N LEU A 286 21.23 30.76 -8.41
CA LEU A 286 19.98 30.28 -7.80
C LEU A 286 19.60 31.12 -6.58
N HIS A 287 18.32 31.11 -6.19
CA HIS A 287 17.83 31.86 -5.03
C HIS A 287 18.28 31.28 -3.67
N CYS A 288 18.82 30.06 -3.64
CA CYS A 288 19.33 29.44 -2.42
C CYS A 288 20.76 29.90 -2.11
N LYS A 289 21.16 29.89 -0.84
CA LYS A 289 22.54 30.20 -0.45
C LYS A 289 23.48 29.02 -0.67
N HIS A 290 22.98 27.80 -0.49
CA HIS A 290 23.78 26.58 -0.58
C HIS A 290 23.14 25.51 -1.48
N ILE A 291 23.99 24.81 -2.22
CA ILE A 291 23.63 23.55 -2.87
C ILE A 291 24.34 22.42 -2.14
N ILE A 292 23.58 21.48 -1.61
CA ILE A 292 24.10 20.26 -1.01
C ILE A 292 24.07 19.17 -2.08
N HIS A 293 25.24 18.87 -2.63
CA HIS A 293 25.38 17.83 -3.63
C HIS A 293 25.66 16.50 -2.96
N VAL A 294 24.82 15.52 -3.26
CA VAL A 294 24.93 14.19 -2.69
C VAL A 294 25.17 13.20 -3.80
N ALA A 295 26.09 12.25 -3.57
CA ALA A 295 26.28 11.13 -4.47
C ALA A 295 24.95 10.37 -4.62
N THR A 296 24.62 9.97 -5.84
CA THR A 296 23.39 9.21 -6.13
C THR A 296 23.29 7.97 -5.22
N PRO A 297 22.25 7.84 -4.39
CA PRO A 297 22.09 6.67 -3.54
C PRO A 297 21.76 5.45 -4.41
N SER A 298 22.51 4.35 -4.27
CA SER A 298 22.33 3.18 -5.14
C SER A 298 21.12 2.29 -4.79
N ASN A 299 20.47 2.49 -3.63
CA ASN A 299 19.27 1.75 -3.18
C ASN A 299 18.46 2.54 -2.12
N PRO A 300 17.22 2.12 -1.77
CA PRO A 300 16.37 2.81 -0.79
C PRO A 300 16.95 2.91 0.64
N GLN A 301 17.74 1.93 1.10
CA GLN A 301 18.39 2.00 2.42
C GLN A 301 19.46 3.10 2.45
N LYS A 302 20.22 3.24 1.37
CA LYS A 302 21.17 4.34 1.17
C LYS A 302 20.45 5.68 0.97
N LEU A 303 19.23 5.69 0.42
CA LEU A 303 18.39 6.89 0.34
C LEU A 303 18.01 7.40 1.74
N LYS A 304 17.53 6.53 2.64
CA LYS A 304 17.20 6.91 4.02
C LYS A 304 18.41 7.51 4.74
N ALA A 305 19.56 6.82 4.65
CA ALA A 305 20.81 7.28 5.24
C ALA A 305 21.33 8.59 4.62
N CYS A 306 21.12 8.77 3.30
CA CYS A 306 21.47 9.98 2.56
C CYS A 306 20.67 11.19 3.06
N VAL A 307 19.35 11.09 3.12
CA VAL A 307 18.48 12.15 3.62
C VAL A 307 18.86 12.51 5.07
N ALA A 308 19.01 11.51 5.94
CA ALA A 308 19.41 11.74 7.33
C ALA A 308 20.77 12.45 7.46
N LYS A 309 21.75 12.10 6.60
CA LYS A 309 23.07 12.77 6.56
C LYS A 309 22.95 14.24 6.12
N VAL A 310 22.12 14.52 5.11
CA VAL A 310 21.88 15.89 4.65
C VAL A 310 21.26 16.74 5.76
N LEU A 311 20.24 16.23 6.45
CA LEU A 311 19.57 16.93 7.56
C LEU A 311 20.56 17.27 8.68
N ARG A 312 21.43 16.32 9.06
CA ARG A 312 22.50 16.57 10.05
C ARG A 312 23.52 17.63 9.63
N ILE A 313 23.78 17.78 8.34
CA ILE A 313 24.68 18.83 7.83
C ILE A 313 23.99 20.19 7.85
N CYS A 314 22.68 20.22 7.59
CA CYS A 314 21.90 21.44 7.73
C CYS A 314 21.98 21.97 9.16
N GLU A 315 21.84 21.09 10.14
CA GLU A 315 22.00 21.43 11.56
C GLU A 315 23.37 22.03 11.86
N LYS A 316 24.46 21.33 11.48
CA LYS A 316 25.84 21.79 11.71
C LYS A 316 26.17 23.13 11.06
N ARG A 317 25.43 23.52 10.02
CA ARG A 317 25.62 24.76 9.25
C ARG A 317 24.55 25.80 9.52
N SER A 318 23.68 25.57 10.50
CA SER A 318 22.55 26.44 10.84
C SER A 318 21.68 26.80 9.64
N VAL A 319 21.39 25.81 8.80
CA VAL A 319 20.50 25.93 7.64
C VAL A 319 19.05 25.74 8.11
N PRO A 320 18.19 26.77 8.06
CA PRO A 320 16.84 26.68 8.65
C PRO A 320 15.82 25.98 7.77
N TYR A 321 16.00 26.02 6.44
CA TYR A 321 15.08 25.41 5.49
C TYR A 321 15.83 24.78 4.32
N ILE A 322 15.47 23.55 3.97
CA ILE A 322 16.07 22.82 2.86
C ILE A 322 15.01 22.22 1.92
N SER A 323 15.25 22.31 0.61
CA SER A 323 14.43 21.66 -0.41
C SER A 323 15.10 20.42 -1.00
N PHE A 324 14.40 19.29 -0.97
CA PHE A 324 14.76 18.04 -1.62
C PHE A 324 13.95 17.85 -2.92
N PRO A 325 14.55 17.27 -3.97
CA PRO A 325 13.78 16.71 -5.08
C PRO A 325 13.20 15.35 -4.70
N ALA A 326 12.32 14.79 -5.53
CA ALA A 326 11.95 13.37 -5.44
C ALA A 326 13.15 12.46 -5.80
N ILE A 327 13.99 12.13 -4.81
CA ILE A 327 15.26 11.45 -5.04
C ILE A 327 15.03 10.04 -5.59
N GLY A 328 15.53 9.79 -6.80
CA GLY A 328 15.53 8.46 -7.42
C GLY A 328 14.26 8.08 -8.17
N THR A 329 13.24 8.94 -8.25
CA THR A 329 12.03 8.67 -9.06
C THR A 329 12.25 8.90 -10.57
N GLY A 330 13.35 9.54 -10.96
CA GLY A 330 13.73 9.81 -12.35
C GLY A 330 14.36 8.60 -13.04
N LYS A 331 15.58 8.77 -13.58
CA LYS A 331 16.30 7.70 -14.31
C LYS A 331 16.56 6.42 -13.51
N MET A 332 16.52 6.49 -12.18
CA MET A 332 16.69 5.33 -11.31
C MET A 332 15.42 4.48 -11.18
N GLY A 333 14.26 4.99 -11.60
CA GLY A 333 13.00 4.21 -11.63
C GLY A 333 12.49 3.75 -10.26
N LEU A 334 12.93 4.36 -9.15
CA LEU A 334 12.42 4.00 -7.83
C LEU A 334 10.93 4.36 -7.71
N ASN A 335 10.17 3.48 -7.05
CA ASN A 335 8.75 3.69 -6.83
C ASN A 335 8.49 4.98 -6.02
N PRO A 336 7.65 5.92 -6.50
CA PRO A 336 7.39 7.18 -5.83
C PRO A 336 6.87 7.08 -4.39
N ALA A 337 6.01 6.09 -4.09
CA ALA A 337 5.49 5.89 -2.73
C ALA A 337 6.60 5.41 -1.78
N VAL A 338 7.44 4.48 -2.24
CA VAL A 338 8.61 4.01 -1.47
C VAL A 338 9.57 5.16 -1.20
N VAL A 339 9.82 6.03 -2.19
CA VAL A 339 10.67 7.21 -2.02
C VAL A 339 10.06 8.18 -1.01
N ALA A 340 8.76 8.48 -1.12
CA ALA A 340 8.04 9.36 -0.20
C ALA A 340 8.16 8.85 1.25
N ASP A 341 7.78 7.61 1.51
CA ASP A 341 7.83 7.01 2.84
C ASP A 341 9.26 6.93 3.39
N THR A 342 10.24 6.63 2.54
CA THR A 342 11.65 6.57 2.94
C THR A 342 12.18 7.94 3.34
N MET A 343 11.81 9.00 2.59
CA MET A 343 12.20 10.38 2.91
C MET A 343 11.54 10.86 4.21
N LEU A 344 10.24 10.59 4.39
CA LEU A 344 9.51 10.93 5.61
C LEU A 344 10.07 10.20 6.84
N GLY A 345 10.36 8.91 6.72
CA GLY A 345 10.97 8.13 7.80
C GLY A 345 12.40 8.54 8.12
N ALA A 346 13.13 9.15 7.18
CA ALA A 346 14.43 9.75 7.46
C ALA A 346 14.29 11.09 8.21
N ILE A 347 13.28 11.89 7.88
CA ILE A 347 12.96 13.15 8.56
C ILE A 347 12.51 12.86 10.01
N GLU A 348 11.63 11.88 10.20
CA GLU A 348 11.22 11.43 11.53
C GLU A 348 12.43 10.97 12.36
N GLN A 349 13.24 10.04 11.83
CA GLN A 349 14.44 9.57 12.53
C GLN A 349 15.41 10.71 12.87
N TYR A 350 15.57 11.69 11.98
CA TYR A 350 16.36 12.89 12.29
C TYR A 350 15.75 13.66 13.45
N SER A 351 14.45 13.94 13.39
CA SER A 351 13.71 14.74 14.35
C SER A 351 13.72 14.12 15.76
N GLU A 352 13.69 12.79 15.88
CA GLU A 352 13.84 12.08 17.17
C GLU A 352 15.25 12.25 17.77
N SER A 353 16.25 12.36 16.90
CA SER A 353 17.66 12.46 17.30
C SER A 353 18.16 13.89 17.51
N CYS A 354 17.34 14.91 17.24
CA CYS A 354 17.75 16.31 17.32
C CYS A 354 17.50 16.93 18.72
N GLN A 355 18.34 17.89 19.12
CA GLN A 355 18.20 18.59 20.40
C GLN A 355 17.07 19.64 20.34
N LYS A 356 16.40 19.91 21.47
CA LYS A 356 15.42 21.00 21.57
C LYS A 356 16.09 22.32 21.18
N GLY A 357 15.60 22.97 20.12
CA GLY A 357 16.20 24.18 19.55
C GLY A 357 17.04 23.97 18.27
N SER A 358 16.87 22.84 17.58
CA SER A 358 17.47 22.57 16.27
C SER A 358 17.35 23.76 15.31
N ALA A 359 18.46 24.09 14.64
CA ALA A 359 18.50 25.18 13.68
C ALA A 359 17.67 24.89 12.42
N LEU A 360 17.40 23.61 12.11
CA LEU A 360 16.58 23.20 10.98
C LEU A 360 15.07 23.24 11.34
N CYS A 361 14.39 24.28 10.87
CA CYS A 361 12.96 24.49 11.12
C CYS A 361 12.04 23.78 10.11
N GLY A 362 12.50 23.53 8.88
CA GLY A 362 11.64 22.86 7.90
C GLY A 362 12.34 22.21 6.71
N VAL A 363 11.63 21.23 6.15
CA VAL A 363 12.03 20.43 5.00
C VAL A 363 10.95 20.51 3.94
N ARG A 364 11.33 20.82 2.70
CA ARG A 364 10.40 20.81 1.56
C ARG A 364 10.76 19.70 0.59
N ILE A 365 9.79 18.95 0.11
CA ILE A 365 9.94 18.00 -0.99
C ILE A 365 9.24 18.56 -2.22
N VAL A 366 10.02 18.77 -3.28
CA VAL A 366 9.62 19.47 -4.50
C VAL A 366 9.42 18.45 -5.62
N ILE A 367 8.19 18.32 -6.09
CA ILE A 367 7.79 17.33 -7.08
C ILE A 367 7.65 17.99 -8.46
N LEU A 368 8.56 17.63 -9.37
CA LEU A 368 8.58 18.16 -10.75
C LEU A 368 7.44 17.61 -11.62
N ARG A 369 7.10 16.32 -11.48
CA ARG A 369 6.04 15.69 -12.30
C ARG A 369 4.72 15.66 -11.53
N LYS A 370 3.71 16.38 -12.03
CA LYS A 370 2.36 16.45 -11.43
C LYS A 370 1.75 15.09 -11.13
N GLU A 371 1.99 14.11 -12.00
CA GLU A 371 1.48 12.73 -11.84
C GLU A 371 1.93 12.04 -10.55
N MET A 372 3.06 12.45 -9.95
CA MET A 372 3.56 11.85 -8.70
C MET A 372 3.27 12.71 -7.47
N LEU A 373 2.70 13.91 -7.65
CA LEU A 373 2.47 14.86 -6.56
C LEU A 373 1.54 14.26 -5.49
N HIS A 374 0.43 13.67 -5.93
CA HIS A 374 -0.58 13.09 -5.04
C HIS A 374 0.02 11.98 -4.16
N ILE A 375 0.87 11.12 -4.73
CA ILE A 375 1.53 10.02 -4.00
C ILE A 375 2.34 10.55 -2.80
N PHE A 376 3.11 11.62 -3.01
CA PHE A 376 3.89 12.23 -1.94
C PHE A 376 3.00 12.95 -0.93
N GLN A 377 1.99 13.69 -1.39
CA GLN A 377 1.03 14.39 -0.52
C GLN A 377 0.28 13.41 0.39
N GLU A 378 -0.19 12.29 -0.17
CA GLU A 378 -0.86 11.20 0.55
C GLU A 378 0.06 10.58 1.60
N SER A 379 1.29 10.19 1.22
CA SER A 379 2.28 9.67 2.18
C SER A 379 2.52 10.59 3.38
N LEU A 380 2.46 11.92 3.20
CA LEU A 380 2.62 12.87 4.30
C LEU A 380 1.36 13.02 5.16
N LEU A 381 0.18 13.04 4.54
CA LEU A 381 -1.10 13.12 5.25
C LEU A 381 -1.34 11.88 6.11
N ASP A 382 -1.00 10.71 5.57
CA ASP A 382 -1.18 9.42 6.21
C ASP A 382 -0.02 9.05 7.16
N TRP A 383 1.04 9.87 7.22
CA TRP A 383 2.21 9.57 8.05
C TRP A 383 1.79 9.47 9.53
N GLN A 384 2.04 8.34 10.19
CA GLN A 384 1.81 8.20 11.63
C GLN A 384 3.16 8.09 12.34
N GLN A 385 3.31 8.76 13.48
CA GLN A 385 4.54 8.70 14.27
C GLN A 385 4.81 7.27 14.72
N SER A 386 6.05 6.80 14.59
CA SER A 386 6.42 5.45 15.01
C SER A 386 6.43 5.33 16.54
N THR A 387 5.33 4.84 17.12
CA THR A 387 5.27 4.38 18.51
C THR A 387 4.62 2.99 18.55
N SER A 388 4.97 2.20 19.58
CA SER A 388 4.54 0.81 19.82
C SER A 388 3.07 0.54 19.46
N LEU A 389 2.79 -0.63 18.87
CA LEU A 389 1.47 -1.07 18.41
C LEU A 389 0.36 -0.66 19.38
N SER A 390 -0.54 0.17 18.86
CA SER A 390 -1.70 0.68 19.57
C SER A 390 -2.79 -0.39 19.67
N SER A 391 -3.76 -0.20 20.56
CA SER A 391 -4.95 -1.06 20.68
C SER A 391 -5.82 -1.08 19.39
N LEU A 392 -5.65 -0.09 18.51
CA LEU A 392 -6.28 -0.02 17.20
C LEU A 392 -5.59 -0.95 16.19
N ASP A 393 -4.27 -1.12 16.30
CA ASP A 393 -3.52 -2.05 15.45
C ASP A 393 -3.91 -3.51 15.75
N VAL A 394 -4.03 -3.86 17.03
CA VAL A 394 -4.50 -5.19 17.48
C VAL A 394 -5.95 -5.46 17.04
N PHE A 395 -6.79 -4.44 17.00
CA PHE A 395 -8.18 -4.60 16.57
C PHE A 395 -8.32 -4.71 15.05
N SER A 396 -7.53 -3.94 14.31
CA SER A 396 -7.46 -4.03 12.85
C SER A 396 -7.05 -5.43 12.38
N ILE A 397 -6.18 -6.10 13.16
CA ILE A 397 -5.78 -7.50 12.94
C ILE A 397 -6.93 -8.49 13.22
N ASN A 398 -7.79 -8.23 14.22
CA ASN A 398 -8.89 -9.12 14.57
C ASN A 398 -10.12 -8.99 13.65
N LEU A 399 -10.24 -7.90 12.88
CA LEU A 399 -11.39 -7.63 12.01
C LEU A 399 -11.51 -8.59 10.81
N GLU A 400 -10.43 -9.26 10.40
CA GLU A 400 -10.48 -10.24 9.31
C GLU A 400 -11.18 -11.54 9.71
N ASN A 401 -11.15 -11.89 10.99
CA ASN A 401 -11.76 -13.10 11.53
C ASN A 401 -13.11 -12.83 12.20
N ASN A 402 -13.59 -11.58 12.18
CA ASN A 402 -14.75 -11.14 12.93
C ASN A 402 -15.87 -10.61 12.01
N ILE A 403 -16.27 -11.45 11.04
CA ILE A 403 -17.52 -11.25 10.30
C ILE A 403 -18.71 -11.70 11.14
N PRO A 404 -19.92 -11.13 10.96
CA PRO A 404 -21.07 -11.51 11.77
C PRO A 404 -21.43 -12.99 11.61
N VAL A 405 -21.59 -13.68 12.73
CA VAL A 405 -21.83 -15.14 12.79
C VAL A 405 -23.12 -15.57 12.08
N HIS A 406 -24.05 -14.65 11.88
CA HIS A 406 -25.33 -14.90 11.21
C HIS A 406 -25.24 -14.73 9.68
N TRP A 407 -24.08 -14.39 9.13
CA TRP A 407 -23.89 -14.33 7.68
C TRP A 407 -23.85 -15.73 7.07
N ASP A 408 -24.47 -15.86 5.91
CA ASP A 408 -24.37 -17.04 5.05
C ASP A 408 -22.95 -17.12 4.49
N ASP A 409 -22.51 -18.35 4.24
CA ASP A 409 -21.22 -18.60 3.61
C ASP A 409 -21.17 -17.97 2.20
N MET A 410 -20.21 -17.07 1.98
CA MET A 410 -19.97 -16.42 0.69
C MET A 410 -18.90 -17.14 -0.14
N GLY A 411 -18.33 -18.23 0.37
CA GLY A 411 -17.17 -18.88 -0.22
C GLY A 411 -15.99 -17.91 -0.34
N GLN A 412 -15.53 -17.67 -1.57
CA GLN A 412 -14.43 -16.74 -1.85
C GLN A 412 -14.91 -15.32 -2.23
N GLU A 413 -16.23 -15.13 -2.36
CA GLU A 413 -16.79 -13.82 -2.68
C GLU A 413 -16.77 -12.92 -1.45
N ARG A 414 -16.44 -11.63 -1.66
CA ARG A 414 -16.43 -10.62 -0.58
C ARG A 414 -17.71 -9.79 -0.50
N PHE A 415 -18.66 -10.08 -1.38
CA PHE A 415 -19.94 -9.39 -1.48
C PHE A 415 -21.06 -10.36 -1.87
N ALA A 416 -22.13 -10.40 -1.09
CA ALA A 416 -23.38 -11.07 -1.44
C ALA A 416 -24.59 -10.26 -0.99
N MET A 417 -25.69 -10.35 -1.75
CA MET A 417 -27.02 -9.98 -1.28
C MET A 417 -27.83 -11.26 -1.10
N VAL A 418 -28.23 -11.55 0.14
CA VAL A 418 -28.87 -12.80 0.52
C VAL A 418 -30.36 -12.54 0.77
N PRO A 419 -31.26 -13.03 -0.08
CA PRO A 419 -32.70 -12.93 0.16
C PRO A 419 -33.08 -13.68 1.44
N LEU A 420 -33.73 -12.99 2.37
CA LEU A 420 -34.20 -13.61 3.61
C LEU A 420 -35.53 -14.34 3.39
N VAL A 421 -35.64 -15.53 3.99
CA VAL A 421 -36.87 -16.32 3.98
C VAL A 421 -37.83 -15.79 5.05
N SER A 422 -39.08 -15.50 4.69
CA SER A 422 -40.05 -14.82 5.57
C SER A 422 -40.36 -15.52 6.90
N ALA A 423 -40.07 -16.82 7.00
CA ALA A 423 -40.27 -17.60 8.21
C ALA A 423 -39.13 -17.46 9.25
N THR A 424 -37.95 -16.95 8.85
CA THR A 424 -36.77 -16.89 9.73
C THR A 424 -36.93 -15.83 10.83
N PRO A 425 -36.32 -16.02 12.01
CA PRO A 425 -36.33 -15.01 13.07
C PRO A 425 -35.75 -13.67 12.62
N GLU A 426 -34.70 -13.70 11.79
CA GLU A 426 -34.05 -12.50 11.25
C GLU A 426 -34.98 -11.70 10.34
N TYR A 427 -35.71 -12.35 9.43
CA TYR A 427 -36.69 -11.65 8.59
C TYR A 427 -37.75 -10.96 9.47
N LYS A 428 -38.28 -11.68 10.46
CA LYS A 428 -39.31 -11.16 11.36
C LYS A 428 -38.80 -9.97 12.17
N ASP A 429 -37.58 -10.04 12.70
CA ASP A 429 -36.95 -8.90 13.39
C ASP A 429 -36.89 -7.64 12.52
N VAL A 430 -36.38 -7.78 11.28
CA VAL A 430 -36.27 -6.64 10.35
C VAL A 430 -37.66 -6.12 9.98
N ALA A 431 -38.61 -7.01 9.73
CA ALA A 431 -39.97 -6.67 9.34
C ALA A 431 -40.75 -5.99 10.48
N ASP A 432 -40.62 -6.46 11.72
CA ASP A 432 -41.32 -5.94 12.89
C ASP A 432 -40.80 -4.54 13.25
N HIS A 433 -39.48 -4.33 13.20
CA HIS A 433 -38.88 -3.01 13.35
C HIS A 433 -39.33 -2.03 12.26
N PHE A 434 -39.34 -2.46 11.00
CA PHE A 434 -39.81 -1.62 9.89
C PHE A 434 -41.31 -1.29 10.03
N ASN A 435 -42.13 -2.28 10.35
CA ASN A 435 -43.58 -2.11 10.47
C ASN A 435 -44.02 -1.46 11.79
N LYS A 436 -43.09 -1.10 12.68
CA LYS A 436 -43.38 -0.64 14.05
C LYS A 436 -44.39 -1.58 14.75
N ASN A 437 -44.20 -2.89 14.64
CA ASN A 437 -45.13 -3.91 15.14
C ASN A 437 -46.56 -3.86 14.54
N GLY A 438 -46.69 -3.54 13.25
CA GLY A 438 -47.93 -3.69 12.48
C GLY A 438 -48.68 -2.41 12.11
N GLN A 439 -48.04 -1.25 12.17
CA GLN A 439 -48.65 0.07 11.93
C GLN A 439 -48.18 0.77 10.64
N SER A 440 -47.36 0.12 9.81
CA SER A 440 -46.85 0.70 8.56
C SER A 440 -47.88 0.68 7.44
N ASN A 441 -47.93 1.76 6.66
CA ASN A 441 -48.74 1.85 5.43
C ASN A 441 -48.15 1.05 4.25
N TYR A 442 -46.97 0.44 4.40
CA TYR A 442 -46.25 -0.24 3.33
C TYR A 442 -46.21 -1.75 3.54
N ARG A 443 -46.37 -2.51 2.45
CA ARG A 443 -46.18 -3.96 2.46
C ARG A 443 -44.74 -4.32 2.08
N ILE A 444 -44.07 -5.10 2.90
CA ILE A 444 -42.74 -5.64 2.57
C ILE A 444 -42.88 -6.71 1.48
N ALA A 445 -42.22 -6.50 0.33
CA ALA A 445 -42.16 -7.45 -0.77
C ALA A 445 -41.03 -8.47 -0.56
N ARG A 446 -39.85 -8.00 -0.15
CA ARG A 446 -38.70 -8.85 0.22
C ARG A 446 -37.69 -8.06 1.08
N ILE A 447 -36.83 -8.80 1.77
CA ILE A 447 -35.71 -8.29 2.54
C ILE A 447 -34.47 -9.04 2.08
N GLU A 448 -33.40 -8.31 1.76
CA GLU A 448 -32.12 -8.87 1.34
C GLU A 448 -31.05 -8.43 2.34
N ARG A 449 -30.36 -9.38 3.00
CA ARG A 449 -29.19 -9.08 3.83
C ARG A 449 -28.01 -8.77 2.93
N ILE A 450 -27.32 -7.69 3.23
CA ILE A 450 -26.10 -7.31 2.53
C ILE A 450 -24.93 -7.84 3.34
N GLN A 451 -24.10 -8.63 2.68
CA GLN A 451 -22.86 -9.17 3.24
C GLN A 451 -21.71 -8.61 2.45
N ASN A 452 -21.09 -7.55 2.95
CA ASN A 452 -19.97 -6.90 2.29
C ASN A 452 -18.80 -6.79 3.26
N ILE A 453 -17.80 -7.67 3.10
CA ILE A 453 -16.67 -7.78 4.05
C ILE A 453 -15.93 -6.45 4.16
N ASN A 454 -15.71 -5.77 3.03
CA ASN A 454 -14.93 -4.52 3.00
C ASN A 454 -15.67 -3.38 3.71
N LEU A 455 -16.97 -3.24 3.46
CA LEU A 455 -17.78 -2.22 4.14
C LEU A 455 -17.92 -2.54 5.63
N TRP A 456 -18.07 -3.81 6.00
CA TRP A 456 -18.16 -4.25 7.39
C TRP A 456 -16.87 -3.94 8.17
N GLN A 457 -15.71 -4.25 7.59
CA GLN A 457 -14.42 -3.97 8.22
C GLN A 457 -14.17 -2.47 8.40
N GLY A 458 -14.47 -1.66 7.37
CA GLY A 458 -14.37 -0.21 7.46
C GLY A 458 -15.32 0.38 8.52
N TYR A 459 -16.54 -0.17 8.59
CA TYR A 459 -17.54 0.20 9.59
C TYR A 459 -17.09 -0.13 11.02
N GLU A 460 -16.67 -1.36 11.28
CA GLU A 460 -16.27 -1.80 12.63
C GLU A 460 -15.02 -1.06 13.13
N LEU A 461 -14.07 -0.76 12.24
CA LEU A 461 -12.92 0.10 12.58
C LEU A 461 -13.39 1.50 12.98
N GLN A 462 -14.27 2.10 12.19
CA GLN A 462 -14.80 3.43 12.49
C GLN A 462 -15.64 3.44 13.77
N LYS A 463 -16.42 2.38 14.00
CA LYS A 463 -17.17 2.15 15.25
C LYS A 463 -16.23 2.12 16.44
N LYS A 464 -15.14 1.37 16.36
CA LYS A 464 -14.16 1.34 17.45
C LYS A 464 -13.55 2.72 17.70
N ILE A 465 -13.12 3.42 16.66
CA ILE A 465 -12.52 4.76 16.80
C ILE A 465 -13.46 5.70 17.56
N ILE A 466 -14.73 5.77 17.15
CA ILE A 466 -15.73 6.65 17.76
C ILE A 466 -16.11 6.18 19.18
N THR A 467 -16.27 4.88 19.38
CA THR A 467 -16.55 4.32 20.72
C THR A 467 -15.39 4.57 21.68
N ASP A 468 -14.14 4.48 21.22
CA ASP A 468 -12.95 4.78 22.03
C ASP A 468 -12.82 6.29 22.30
N GLU A 469 -13.25 7.15 21.37
CA GLU A 469 -13.29 8.61 21.53
C GLU A 469 -14.34 9.04 22.58
N ILE A 470 -15.55 8.50 22.48
CA ILE A 470 -16.71 8.91 23.30
C ILE A 470 -16.83 8.11 24.59
N LYS A 471 -16.23 6.91 24.64
CA LYS A 471 -16.40 5.92 25.71
C LYS A 471 -17.84 5.40 25.85
N MET A 472 -18.58 5.32 24.74
CA MET A 472 -19.96 4.83 24.71
C MET A 472 -20.28 4.18 23.35
N ASP A 473 -21.09 3.12 23.34
CA ASP A 473 -21.63 2.58 22.09
C ASP A 473 -22.73 3.53 21.58
N THR A 474 -22.51 4.06 20.39
CA THR A 474 -23.38 5.04 19.73
C THR A 474 -23.95 4.52 18.41
N GLU A 475 -23.84 3.21 18.19
CA GLU A 475 -24.49 2.53 17.09
C GLU A 475 -26.02 2.64 17.18
N ARG A 476 -26.64 2.96 16.05
CA ARG A 476 -28.09 2.99 15.87
C ARG A 476 -28.47 2.26 14.61
N LEU A 477 -29.60 1.56 14.64
CA LEU A 477 -30.27 1.05 13.45
C LEU A 477 -31.14 2.17 12.89
N LEU A 478 -30.80 2.66 11.70
CA LEU A 478 -31.49 3.77 11.04
C LEU A 478 -31.84 3.43 9.60
N TYR A 479 -32.69 4.25 8.97
CA TYR A 479 -33.23 4.00 7.64
C TYR A 479 -32.78 5.04 6.61
N HIS A 480 -32.58 4.58 5.37
CA HIS A 480 -32.22 5.42 4.23
C HIS A 480 -33.01 5.02 2.97
N GLY A 481 -33.92 5.89 2.53
CA GLY A 481 -34.68 5.70 1.29
C GLY A 481 -33.89 6.15 0.07
N THR A 482 -33.96 5.36 -1.01
CA THR A 482 -33.30 5.71 -2.29
C THR A 482 -34.05 5.14 -3.49
N SER A 483 -33.64 5.52 -4.70
CA SER A 483 -34.13 4.95 -5.95
C SER A 483 -33.46 3.61 -6.29
N HIS A 484 -34.19 2.72 -6.95
CA HIS A 484 -33.70 1.40 -7.39
C HIS A 484 -32.32 1.42 -8.06
N ASP A 485 -32.06 2.38 -8.96
CA ASP A 485 -30.81 2.46 -9.73
C ASP A 485 -29.55 2.67 -8.89
N VAL A 486 -29.71 3.15 -7.65
CA VAL A 486 -28.60 3.47 -6.74
C VAL A 486 -28.35 2.34 -5.74
N CYS A 487 -29.33 1.46 -5.50
CA CYS A 487 -29.23 0.38 -4.51
C CYS A 487 -28.01 -0.50 -4.73
N ASN A 488 -27.77 -0.90 -5.98
CA ASN A 488 -26.65 -1.76 -6.34
C ASN A 488 -25.28 -1.12 -6.07
N ASN A 489 -25.19 0.20 -6.18
CA ASN A 489 -24.00 0.97 -5.85
C ASN A 489 -23.82 1.05 -4.33
N ILE A 490 -24.87 1.40 -3.58
CA ILE A 490 -24.81 1.49 -2.12
C ILE A 490 -24.44 0.14 -1.49
N SER A 491 -25.04 -0.97 -1.95
CA SER A 491 -24.72 -2.30 -1.43
C SER A 491 -23.26 -2.71 -1.66
N ARG A 492 -22.66 -2.30 -2.79
CA ARG A 492 -21.26 -2.65 -3.12
C ARG A 492 -20.23 -1.69 -2.55
N ASN A 493 -20.52 -0.40 -2.56
CA ASN A 493 -19.54 0.67 -2.32
C ASN A 493 -19.88 1.54 -1.10
N GLY A 494 -20.99 1.27 -0.42
CA GLY A 494 -21.43 2.00 0.76
C GLY A 494 -22.15 3.30 0.43
N PHE A 495 -22.49 4.06 1.46
CA PHE A 495 -23.09 5.38 1.30
C PHE A 495 -22.01 6.39 0.93
N ASP A 496 -22.27 7.22 -0.08
CA ASP A 496 -21.33 8.23 -0.54
C ASP A 496 -21.96 9.63 -0.38
N ARG A 497 -21.40 10.42 0.53
CA ARG A 497 -21.84 11.81 0.78
C ARG A 497 -21.69 12.72 -0.44
N GLY A 498 -20.86 12.36 -1.42
CA GLY A 498 -20.72 13.08 -2.69
C GLY A 498 -22.00 13.13 -3.52
N TYR A 499 -22.98 12.27 -3.22
CA TYR A 499 -24.33 12.30 -3.81
C TYR A 499 -25.36 13.04 -2.94
N CYS A 500 -24.94 13.72 -1.87
CA CYS A 500 -25.84 14.53 -1.04
C CYS A 500 -26.48 15.68 -1.87
N GLY A 501 -27.73 16.03 -1.56
CA GLY A 501 -28.40 17.22 -2.10
C GLY A 501 -29.58 16.98 -3.05
N LYS A 502 -29.89 15.73 -3.44
CA LYS A 502 -31.12 15.46 -4.21
C LYS A 502 -32.41 15.71 -3.41
N ASN A 503 -32.41 15.39 -2.11
CA ASN A 503 -33.61 15.44 -1.24
C ASN A 503 -33.43 16.31 0.02
N GLY A 504 -32.47 17.24 -0.01
CA GLY A 504 -32.22 18.20 1.08
C GLY A 504 -30.85 18.07 1.75
N TRP A 505 -30.33 19.21 2.22
CA TRP A 505 -29.05 19.36 2.92
C TRP A 505 -29.22 20.25 4.18
N ALA A 506 -30.44 20.31 4.72
CA ALA A 506 -30.84 21.25 5.77
C ALA A 506 -30.01 21.14 7.06
N PHE A 507 -29.42 19.97 7.33
CA PHE A 507 -28.60 19.70 8.51
C PHE A 507 -27.12 19.48 8.16
N GLY A 508 -26.72 19.74 6.91
CA GLY A 508 -25.36 19.60 6.41
C GLY A 508 -25.25 18.73 5.15
N LYS A 509 -24.10 18.78 4.48
CA LYS A 509 -23.78 17.98 3.28
C LYS A 509 -23.20 16.62 3.66
N GLY A 510 -23.99 15.85 4.38
CA GLY A 510 -23.68 14.47 4.77
C GLY A 510 -24.66 13.46 4.18
N THR A 511 -24.53 12.20 4.58
CA THR A 511 -25.51 11.14 4.30
C THR A 511 -26.56 11.12 5.40
N TYR A 512 -27.84 11.15 5.00
CA TYR A 512 -28.98 11.28 5.90
C TYR A 512 -29.60 9.93 6.24
N PHE A 513 -29.94 9.75 7.52
CA PHE A 513 -30.59 8.56 8.04
C PHE A 513 -31.73 8.96 8.97
N ALA A 514 -32.89 8.32 8.83
CA ALA A 514 -34.05 8.56 9.67
C ALA A 514 -34.19 7.47 10.74
N ILE A 515 -34.66 7.85 11.92
CA ILE A 515 -35.13 6.88 12.92
C ILE A 515 -36.40 6.19 12.42
N ASP A 516 -37.29 6.96 11.80
CA ASP A 516 -38.57 6.45 11.33
C ASP A 516 -38.43 5.81 9.93
N PRO A 517 -38.72 4.51 9.76
CA PRO A 517 -38.72 3.87 8.45
C PRO A 517 -39.70 4.51 7.47
N GLU A 518 -40.84 5.04 7.93
CA GLU A 518 -41.84 5.66 7.06
C GLU A 518 -41.34 6.98 6.45
N TYR A 519 -40.51 7.72 7.20
CA TYR A 519 -39.85 8.91 6.65
C TYR A 519 -38.98 8.53 5.45
N SER A 520 -38.22 7.43 5.55
CA SER A 520 -37.40 6.92 4.44
C SER A 520 -38.24 6.29 3.33
N ALA A 521 -39.40 5.73 3.66
CA ALA A 521 -40.34 5.15 2.70
C ALA A 521 -41.17 6.21 1.94
N ASN A 522 -41.07 7.50 2.27
CA ASN A 522 -41.74 8.54 1.50
C ASN A 522 -41.21 8.61 0.05
N ASP A 523 -42.08 8.89 -0.93
CA ASP A 523 -41.76 8.96 -2.37
C ASP A 523 -40.66 9.98 -2.71
N LEU A 524 -40.45 11.00 -1.87
CA LEU A 524 -39.35 11.94 -2.02
C LEU A 524 -37.99 11.24 -1.89
N PHE A 525 -37.86 10.26 -1.01
CA PHE A 525 -36.59 9.58 -0.74
C PHE A 525 -36.50 8.23 -1.43
N SER A 526 -37.52 7.38 -1.29
CA SER A 526 -37.60 6.07 -1.92
C SER A 526 -38.51 6.11 -3.15
N VAL A 527 -38.01 6.72 -4.23
CA VAL A 527 -38.77 6.90 -5.48
C VAL A 527 -39.23 5.52 -6.00
N PRO A 528 -40.55 5.29 -6.19
CA PRO A 528 -41.06 4.04 -6.75
C PRO A 528 -40.49 3.78 -8.15
N ASP A 529 -40.09 2.54 -8.42
CA ASP A 529 -39.67 2.13 -9.76
C ASP A 529 -40.86 1.97 -10.74
N ALA A 530 -40.59 1.57 -11.97
CA ALA A 530 -41.62 1.36 -13.00
C ALA A 530 -42.68 0.31 -12.62
N THR A 531 -42.40 -0.55 -11.64
CA THR A 531 -43.32 -1.56 -11.11
C THR A 531 -44.02 -1.13 -9.82
N GLY A 532 -43.74 0.08 -9.34
CA GLY A 532 -44.25 0.64 -8.10
C GLY A 532 -43.53 0.14 -6.84
N LEU A 533 -42.37 -0.51 -6.98
CA LEU A 533 -41.58 -0.97 -5.85
C LEU A 533 -40.66 0.15 -5.33
N LYS A 534 -40.49 0.19 -4.01
CA LYS A 534 -39.71 1.22 -3.31
C LYS A 534 -38.56 0.57 -2.54
N MET A 535 -37.46 1.30 -2.39
CA MET A 535 -36.22 0.76 -1.82
C MET A 535 -35.80 1.54 -0.57
N VAL A 536 -35.68 0.84 0.55
CA VAL A 536 -35.24 1.42 1.82
C VAL A 536 -34.14 0.55 2.43
N PHE A 537 -33.00 1.13 2.76
CA PHE A 537 -31.96 0.45 3.51
C PHE A 537 -32.24 0.55 5.02
N ARG A 538 -32.06 -0.55 5.76
CA ARG A 538 -31.79 -0.53 7.21
C ARG A 538 -30.27 -0.59 7.39
N ALA A 539 -29.69 0.43 7.99
CA ALA A 539 -28.25 0.55 8.17
C ALA A 539 -27.87 0.59 9.64
N ARG A 540 -26.70 0.02 9.96
CA ARG A 540 -26.02 0.31 11.23
C ARG A 540 -25.26 1.61 11.08
N VAL A 541 -25.47 2.56 11.97
CA VAL A 541 -24.88 3.89 11.90
C VAL A 541 -24.28 4.28 13.24
N VAL A 542 -22.97 4.55 13.27
CA VAL A 542 -22.28 5.03 14.46
C VAL A 542 -22.44 6.54 14.54
N THR A 543 -23.47 6.97 15.27
CA THR A 543 -23.88 8.38 15.34
C THR A 543 -22.90 9.23 16.13
N GLY A 544 -22.18 8.63 17.07
CA GLY A 544 -21.29 9.34 17.99
C GLY A 544 -22.00 10.46 18.74
N ASP A 545 -21.26 11.50 19.09
CA ASP A 545 -21.86 12.73 19.59
C ASP A 545 -22.33 13.61 18.42
N TYR A 546 -23.29 14.49 18.72
CA TYR A 546 -23.98 15.25 17.68
C TYR A 546 -24.34 16.65 18.13
N CYS A 547 -24.49 17.53 17.13
CA CYS A 547 -25.05 18.86 17.31
C CYS A 547 -26.22 19.10 16.35
N VAL A 548 -26.98 20.17 16.57
CA VAL A 548 -27.98 20.60 15.59
C VAL A 548 -27.27 20.99 14.30
N GLY A 549 -27.68 20.39 13.18
CA GLY A 549 -27.08 20.63 11.88
C GLY A 549 -27.54 21.95 11.28
N VAL A 550 -26.69 22.53 10.42
CA VAL A 550 -27.05 23.70 9.62
C VAL A 550 -26.68 23.49 8.15
N PRO A 551 -27.37 24.16 7.21
CA PRO A 551 -27.19 23.89 5.79
C PRO A 551 -25.76 24.17 5.27
N SER A 552 -25.01 25.07 5.92
CA SER A 552 -23.63 25.41 5.54
C SER A 552 -22.58 24.36 5.89
N LEU A 553 -22.91 23.31 6.66
CA LEU A 553 -21.94 22.29 7.07
C LEU A 553 -21.51 21.44 5.88
N ASN A 554 -20.22 21.44 5.56
CA ASN A 554 -19.63 20.58 4.52
C ASN A 554 -18.85 19.39 5.12
N THR A 555 -18.58 19.42 6.42
CA THR A 555 -17.80 18.44 7.17
C THR A 555 -18.36 18.32 8.58
N ARG A 556 -17.78 17.43 9.38
CA ARG A 556 -18.05 17.35 10.82
C ARG A 556 -17.94 18.75 11.48
N PRO A 557 -18.94 19.19 12.26
CA PRO A 557 -18.94 20.50 12.90
C PRO A 557 -18.03 20.54 14.14
N SER A 558 -17.36 21.67 14.40
CA SER A 558 -16.51 21.84 15.59
C SER A 558 -17.33 22.03 16.87
N LYS A 559 -16.79 21.56 18.00
CA LYS A 559 -17.43 21.69 19.32
C LYS A 559 -17.25 23.11 19.87
N PRO A 560 -18.34 23.83 20.25
CA PRO A 560 -18.24 25.19 20.77
C PRO A 560 -17.33 25.27 22.00
N GLY A 561 -16.44 26.27 22.02
CA GLY A 561 -15.54 26.51 23.15
C GLY A 561 -14.39 25.50 23.29
N GLN A 562 -14.20 24.61 22.31
CA GLN A 562 -13.06 23.68 22.25
C GLN A 562 -12.13 24.00 21.07
N ASP A 563 -11.01 23.28 21.00
CA ASP A 563 -10.10 23.37 19.85
C ASP A 563 -10.85 23.05 18.54
N PRO A 564 -10.59 23.77 17.43
CA PRO A 564 -11.29 23.55 16.16
C PRO A 564 -11.17 22.13 15.59
N SER A 565 -10.16 21.37 16.00
CA SER A 565 -9.98 19.95 15.64
C SER A 565 -10.89 18.99 16.44
N CYS A 566 -11.49 19.45 17.54
CA CYS A 566 -12.51 18.70 18.28
C CYS A 566 -13.84 18.84 17.53
N LEU A 567 -14.20 17.79 16.79
CA LEU A 567 -15.40 17.77 15.94
C LEU A 567 -16.47 16.85 16.51
N TYR A 568 -17.74 17.18 16.31
CA TYR A 568 -18.84 16.24 16.51
C TYR A 568 -18.80 15.11 15.48
N ASN A 569 -19.30 13.93 15.82
CA ASN A 569 -19.33 12.79 14.89
C ASN A 569 -20.49 12.85 13.89
N SER A 570 -21.61 13.45 14.25
CA SER A 570 -22.76 13.64 13.36
C SER A 570 -23.53 14.94 13.65
N SER A 571 -24.56 15.21 12.85
CA SER A 571 -25.48 16.31 13.08
C SER A 571 -26.93 15.84 13.01
N VAL A 572 -27.83 16.55 13.68
CA VAL A 572 -29.24 16.16 13.84
C VAL A 572 -30.19 17.30 13.54
N ASN A 573 -31.45 16.98 13.27
CA ASN A 573 -32.52 17.97 13.11
C ASN A 573 -32.93 18.63 14.44
N CYS A 574 -32.79 17.93 15.56
CA CYS A 574 -33.14 18.40 16.91
C CYS A 574 -32.22 17.73 17.94
N ALA A 575 -31.70 18.51 18.90
CA ALA A 575 -30.78 17.98 19.93
C ALA A 575 -31.47 17.11 20.99
N VAL A 576 -32.74 17.39 21.31
CA VAL A 576 -33.46 16.75 22.42
C VAL A 576 -34.12 15.43 21.98
N ASP A 577 -34.69 15.41 20.78
CA ASP A 577 -35.35 14.24 20.20
C ASP A 577 -34.99 14.15 18.70
N PRO A 578 -33.77 13.68 18.38
CA PRO A 578 -33.32 13.61 17.00
C PRO A 578 -34.16 12.59 16.24
N LYS A 579 -34.68 12.97 15.07
CA LYS A 579 -35.39 12.07 14.14
C LYS A 579 -34.57 11.73 12.91
N ILE A 580 -33.60 12.59 12.60
CA ILE A 580 -32.73 12.49 11.44
C ILE A 580 -31.30 12.72 11.89
N PHE A 581 -30.40 11.84 11.46
CA PHE A 581 -28.96 11.98 11.62
C PHE A 581 -28.31 12.21 10.26
N SER A 582 -27.34 13.11 10.20
CA SER A 582 -26.46 13.32 9.05
C SER A 582 -25.03 13.03 9.45
N ILE A 583 -24.42 12.03 8.81
CA ILE A 583 -23.02 11.63 9.02
C ILE A 583 -22.13 12.21 7.91
N PHE A 584 -20.87 12.47 8.25
CA PHE A 584 -19.93 13.14 7.36
C PHE A 584 -18.74 12.26 6.96
N HIS A 585 -18.66 11.02 7.43
CA HIS A 585 -17.65 10.05 7.03
C HIS A 585 -18.34 8.79 6.51
N ASP A 586 -17.96 8.35 5.31
CA ASP A 586 -18.69 7.32 4.55
C ASP A 586 -18.69 5.96 5.29
N CYS A 587 -17.59 5.63 5.99
CA CYS A 587 -17.50 4.40 6.80
C CYS A 587 -18.24 4.46 8.16
N GLN A 588 -18.96 5.54 8.52
CA GLN A 588 -19.77 5.56 9.75
C GLN A 588 -21.08 4.77 9.63
N ALA A 589 -21.42 4.29 8.43
CA ALA A 589 -22.63 3.51 8.19
C ALA A 589 -22.37 2.25 7.37
N TYR A 590 -22.98 1.14 7.79
CA TYR A 590 -23.01 -0.12 7.07
C TYR A 590 -24.43 -0.42 6.59
N PRO A 591 -24.68 -0.55 5.26
CA PRO A 591 -25.99 -0.97 4.76
C PRO A 591 -26.19 -2.45 5.09
N GLU A 592 -27.04 -2.75 6.08
CA GLU A 592 -27.19 -4.11 6.60
C GLU A 592 -28.27 -4.90 5.85
N TYR A 593 -29.40 -4.25 5.57
CA TYR A 593 -30.51 -4.83 4.82
C TYR A 593 -31.04 -3.87 3.77
N LEU A 594 -31.41 -4.41 2.61
CA LEU A 594 -32.23 -3.74 1.62
C LEU A 594 -33.68 -4.27 1.73
N ILE A 595 -34.61 -3.38 2.06
CA ILE A 595 -36.04 -3.67 2.19
C ILE A 595 -36.73 -3.16 0.93
N THR A 596 -37.32 -4.07 0.17
CA THR A 596 -38.15 -3.73 -0.98
C THR A 596 -39.61 -3.67 -0.53
N LEU A 597 -40.25 -2.54 -0.76
CA LEU A 597 -41.62 -2.25 -0.34
C LEU A 597 -42.55 -2.16 -1.55
N LYS A 598 -43.82 -2.44 -1.30
CA LYS A 598 -44.93 -2.13 -2.19
C LYS A 598 -45.90 -1.21 -1.45
N SER A 599 -46.25 -0.10 -2.08
CA SER A 599 -47.26 0.84 -1.60
C SER A 599 -48.65 0.21 -1.52
#